data_AF-A0A847TU21-F1
#
_entry.id   AF-A0A847TU21-F1
#
_cell.length_a   1.000
_cell.length_b   1.000
_cell.length_c   1.000
_cell.angle_alpha   90.00
_cell.angle_beta   90.00
_cell.angle_gamma   90.00
#
_symmetry.space_group_name_H-M   'P 1'
#
loop_
_entity.id
_entity.type
_entity.pdbx_description
1 polymer ?
#
loop_
_entity_poly.entity_id
_entity_poly.type
_entity_poly.pdbx_seq_one_letter_code
_entity_poly.pdbx_strand_id
1 'polypeptide(L)'
;MYRRSFLAALTGGGLAAASGFAAHRPRLIDGARRGRGDPVSVTRTITDESITYDADRDTIRYPTLVGSDGPIGSRSEPFVLWANRRCASVGSEVVLPAIADRVDGEPTGIGKGVCGVSFGLVITVSATTTRDRDGAVVSEPNLSVERLVGVTPATVSATIAFDGREHTRHVPVFVEESEVSYL
;
A
#
# COMPACT_ATOMS: atom_id res chain seq x y z
N MET A 1 -10.02 27.69 39.35
CA MET A 1 -9.48 28.81 38.56
C MET A 1 -8.74 28.24 37.35
N TYR A 2 -9.12 28.73 36.15
CA TYR A 2 -8.47 28.74 34.83
C TYR A 2 -7.11 28.03 34.63
N ARG A 3 -6.94 27.06 33.70
CA ARG A 3 -6.84 27.10 32.20
C ARG A 3 -5.45 27.50 31.65
N ARG A 4 -4.91 26.60 30.80
CA ARG A 4 -4.16 26.76 29.51
C ARG A 4 -3.09 25.64 29.40
N SER A 5 -3.27 24.59 28.60
CA SER A 5 -3.13 24.49 27.12
C SER A 5 -1.73 24.84 26.62
N PHE A 6 -0.94 23.82 26.24
CA PHE A 6 0.00 23.90 25.12
C PHE A 6 0.01 22.58 24.34
N LEU A 7 -0.40 22.69 23.09
CA LEU A 7 -0.22 21.74 22.01
C LEU A 7 1.29 21.55 21.74
N ALA A 8 1.76 20.31 21.74
CA ALA A 8 3.00 19.95 21.05
C ALA A 8 2.62 19.22 19.76
N ALA A 9 2.84 19.93 18.65
CA ALA A 9 2.73 19.41 17.31
C ALA A 9 3.75 18.27 17.11
N LEU A 10 3.26 17.08 16.80
CA LEU A 10 4.09 15.99 16.27
C LEU A 10 4.42 16.33 14.81
N THR A 11 5.51 17.06 14.62
CA THR A 11 6.16 17.24 13.32
C THR A 11 6.71 15.90 12.86
N GLY A 12 6.01 15.28 11.90
CA GLY A 12 6.60 14.63 10.73
C GLY A 12 7.84 13.76 10.96
N GLY A 13 7.76 12.75 11.82
CA GLY A 13 8.67 11.61 11.79
C GLY A 13 8.08 10.55 10.87
N GLY A 14 8.52 10.52 9.61
CA GLY A 14 8.16 9.47 8.66
C GLY A 14 8.70 8.12 9.13
N LEU A 15 7.90 7.42 9.93
CA LEU A 15 8.09 6.00 10.23
C LEU A 15 7.96 5.22 8.92
N ALA A 16 9.09 4.92 8.29
CA ALA A 16 9.17 3.85 7.32
C ALA A 16 8.90 2.54 8.07
N ALA A 17 7.62 2.16 8.17
CA ALA A 17 7.23 0.85 8.61
C ALA A 17 7.78 -0.17 7.59
N ALA A 18 8.91 -0.78 7.92
CA ALA A 18 9.34 -2.03 7.32
C ALA A 18 8.33 -3.10 7.77
N SER A 19 7.17 -3.16 7.10
CA SER A 19 6.28 -4.29 7.19
C SER A 19 7.01 -5.49 6.58
N GLY A 20 7.62 -6.30 7.46
CA GLY A 20 8.15 -7.60 7.10
C GLY A 20 7.04 -8.41 6.44
N PHE A 21 7.18 -8.65 5.13
CA PHE A 21 6.34 -9.59 4.42
C PHE A 21 6.72 -11.00 4.90
N ALA A 22 6.04 -11.45 5.96
CA ALA A 22 6.02 -12.86 6.34
C ALA A 22 5.69 -13.69 5.10
N ALA A 23 6.32 -14.86 4.94
CA ALA A 23 6.12 -15.79 3.83
C ALA A 23 4.63 -16.19 3.74
N HIS A 24 3.84 -15.39 3.04
CA HIS A 24 2.41 -15.57 2.87
C HIS A 24 2.21 -16.56 1.74
N ARG A 25 1.51 -17.67 2.01
CA ARG A 25 0.90 -18.45 0.93
C ARG A 25 0.13 -17.46 0.04
N PRO A 26 0.28 -17.51 -1.29
CA PRO A 26 -0.46 -16.61 -2.16
C PRO A 26 -1.95 -16.78 -1.85
N ARG A 27 -2.61 -15.69 -1.48
CA ARG A 27 -4.07 -15.71 -1.33
C ARG A 27 -4.65 -15.95 -2.72
N LEU A 28 -5.61 -16.87 -2.81
CA LEU A 28 -6.54 -16.86 -3.93
C LEU A 28 -7.38 -15.59 -3.75
N ILE A 29 -7.51 -14.81 -4.81
CA ILE A 29 -8.46 -13.69 -4.86
C ILE A 29 -9.86 -14.29 -5.03
N ASP A 30 -10.34 -15.03 -4.03
CA ASP A 30 -11.69 -15.57 -4.06
C ASP A 30 -12.67 -14.45 -3.69
N GLY A 31 -13.70 -14.26 -4.50
CA GLY A 31 -14.70 -13.19 -4.34
C GLY A 31 -14.24 -11.75 -4.67
N ALA A 32 -12.94 -11.46 -4.82
CA ALA A 32 -12.52 -10.09 -5.16
C ALA A 32 -12.70 -9.76 -6.65
N ARG A 33 -13.06 -8.51 -6.91
CA ARG A 33 -13.49 -8.00 -8.22
C ARG A 33 -12.48 -6.99 -8.74
N ARG A 34 -12.05 -7.11 -10.00
CA ARG A 34 -11.14 -6.11 -10.58
C ARG A 34 -11.82 -4.74 -10.62
N GLY A 35 -11.09 -3.69 -10.25
CA GLY A 35 -11.55 -2.31 -10.43
C GLY A 35 -11.91 -2.03 -11.89
N ARG A 36 -12.87 -1.13 -12.11
CA ARG A 36 -13.38 -0.76 -13.44
C ARG A 36 -13.24 0.73 -13.76
N GLY A 37 -12.80 1.54 -12.79
CA GLY A 37 -12.55 2.95 -12.99
C GLY A 37 -11.30 3.20 -13.84
N ASP A 38 -11.15 4.43 -14.30
CA ASP A 38 -10.03 4.83 -15.16
C ASP A 38 -8.67 4.50 -14.51
N PRO A 39 -7.69 4.01 -15.28
CA PRO A 39 -6.33 3.80 -14.78
C PRO A 39 -5.71 5.10 -14.27
N VAL A 40 -4.78 4.97 -13.32
CA VAL A 40 -3.99 6.10 -12.82
C VAL A 40 -2.50 5.81 -12.97
N SER A 41 -1.69 6.86 -13.02
CA SER A 41 -0.24 6.75 -13.16
C SER A 41 0.47 7.53 -12.05
N VAL A 42 1.61 7.01 -11.61
CA VAL A 42 2.45 7.65 -10.60
C VAL A 42 3.91 7.42 -10.91
N THR A 43 4.73 8.46 -10.77
CA THR A 43 6.19 8.37 -10.85
C THR A 43 6.79 8.78 -9.51
N ARG A 44 7.74 8.00 -8.99
CA ARG A 44 8.41 8.28 -7.72
C ARG A 44 9.92 8.11 -7.84
N THR A 45 10.65 9.17 -7.56
CA THR A 45 12.09 9.09 -7.31
C THR A 45 12.35 8.59 -5.90
N ILE A 46 13.16 7.54 -5.77
CA ILE A 46 13.60 6.98 -4.49
C ILE A 46 14.94 7.63 -4.14
N THR A 47 14.98 8.29 -2.98
CA THR A 47 16.15 9.03 -2.48
C THR A 47 16.66 8.50 -1.14
N ASP A 48 16.32 7.25 -0.81
CA ASP A 48 16.71 6.62 0.45
C ASP A 48 18.18 6.20 0.40
N GLU A 49 19.03 6.93 1.11
CA GLU A 49 20.48 6.73 1.16
C GLU A 49 20.88 5.40 1.81
N SER A 50 19.97 4.75 2.56
CA SER A 50 20.23 3.42 3.13
C SER A 50 20.13 2.29 2.10
N ILE A 51 19.63 2.59 0.91
CA ILE A 51 19.49 1.66 -0.21
C ILE A 51 20.64 1.88 -1.17
N THR A 52 21.32 0.80 -1.54
CA THR A 52 22.45 0.86 -2.48
C THR A 52 22.26 -0.10 -3.63
N TYR A 53 22.69 0.30 -4.82
CA TYR A 53 22.64 -0.50 -6.03
C TYR A 53 24.05 -0.97 -6.41
N ASP A 54 24.19 -2.25 -6.73
CA ASP A 54 25.42 -2.88 -7.24
C ASP A 54 25.26 -3.13 -8.75
N ALA A 55 25.96 -2.33 -9.55
CA ALA A 55 25.90 -2.37 -11.00
C ALA A 55 26.44 -3.66 -11.62
N ASP A 56 27.46 -4.27 -11.01
CA ASP A 56 28.12 -5.46 -11.54
C ASP A 56 27.22 -6.69 -11.42
N ARG A 57 26.36 -6.71 -10.39
CA ARG A 57 25.49 -7.85 -10.07
C ARG A 57 24.02 -7.64 -10.42
N ASP A 58 23.63 -6.43 -10.82
CA ASP A 58 22.24 -6.00 -10.96
C ASP A 58 21.39 -6.30 -9.71
N THR A 59 21.98 -6.01 -8.54
CA THR A 59 21.33 -6.24 -7.25
C THR A 59 21.17 -4.95 -6.48
N ILE A 60 20.15 -4.92 -5.64
CA ILE A 60 19.93 -3.86 -4.69
C ILE A 60 20.10 -4.40 -3.27
N ARG A 61 20.72 -3.61 -2.42
CA ARG A 61 20.89 -3.87 -0.99
C ARG A 61 20.10 -2.85 -0.19
N TYR A 62 19.30 -3.33 0.75
CA TYR A 62 18.46 -2.46 1.57
C TYR A 62 18.38 -3.00 3.02
N PRO A 63 18.13 -2.12 4.01
CA PRO A 63 17.99 -2.53 5.39
C PRO A 63 16.72 -3.34 5.60
N THR A 64 16.81 -4.45 6.33
CA THR A 64 15.66 -5.26 6.75
C THR A 64 15.34 -5.11 8.23
N LEU A 65 16.30 -4.63 9.02
CA LEU A 65 16.12 -4.37 10.43
C LEU A 65 16.96 -3.15 10.82
N VAL A 66 16.33 -2.18 11.48
CA VAL A 66 16.96 -0.94 11.92
C VAL A 66 16.87 -0.89 13.44
N GLY A 67 18.03 -0.85 14.09
CA GLY A 67 18.16 -0.61 15.53
C GLY A 67 18.33 0.87 15.84
N SER A 68 18.53 1.20 17.11
CA SER A 68 18.79 2.58 17.58
C SER A 68 19.99 3.25 16.88
N ASP A 69 21.01 2.46 16.52
CA ASP A 69 22.28 2.93 15.94
C ASP A 69 22.36 2.74 14.41
N GLY A 70 21.23 2.43 13.76
CA GLY A 70 21.13 2.23 12.31
C GLY A 70 20.83 0.79 11.88
N PRO A 71 21.04 0.45 10.59
CA PRO A 71 20.74 -0.88 10.06
C PRO A 71 21.55 -1.98 10.72
N ILE A 72 20.87 -2.94 11.36
CA ILE A 72 21.50 -4.14 11.95
C ILE A 72 21.22 -5.41 11.15
N GLY A 73 20.41 -5.32 10.10
CA GLY A 73 20.23 -6.37 9.10
C GLY A 73 20.04 -5.77 7.71
N SER A 74 20.64 -6.40 6.70
CA SER A 74 20.46 -6.03 5.30
C SER A 74 20.16 -7.25 4.45
N ARG A 75 19.36 -7.08 3.40
CA ARG A 75 19.15 -8.09 2.36
C ARG A 75 19.62 -7.53 1.02
N SER A 76 20.16 -8.41 0.19
CA SER A 76 20.42 -8.14 -1.22
C SER A 76 19.53 -9.01 -2.10
N GLU A 77 19.04 -8.46 -3.20
CA GLU A 77 18.25 -9.18 -4.19
C GLU A 77 18.36 -8.54 -5.59
N PRO A 78 17.95 -9.20 -6.67
CA PRO A 78 17.91 -8.59 -8.01
C PRO A 78 17.08 -7.31 -8.04
N PHE A 79 17.58 -6.27 -8.70
CA PHE A 79 16.94 -4.96 -8.77
C PHE A 79 15.49 -5.05 -9.25
N VAL A 80 15.22 -5.84 -10.28
CA VAL A 80 13.86 -6.02 -10.84
C VAL A 80 12.88 -6.56 -9.80
N LEU A 81 13.29 -7.47 -8.91
CA LEU A 81 12.40 -8.03 -7.89
C LEU A 81 12.03 -6.98 -6.84
N TRP A 82 13.01 -6.19 -6.41
CA TRP A 82 12.80 -5.06 -5.52
C TRP A 82 11.92 -3.99 -6.19
N ALA A 83 12.25 -3.63 -7.43
CA ALA A 83 11.58 -2.59 -8.19
C ALA A 83 10.11 -2.92 -8.42
N ASN A 84 9.79 -4.18 -8.72
CA ASN A 84 8.41 -4.66 -8.83
C ASN A 84 7.63 -4.50 -7.51
N ARG A 85 8.25 -4.82 -6.36
CA ARG A 85 7.63 -4.60 -5.05
C ARG A 85 7.43 -3.11 -4.77
N ARG A 86 8.44 -2.29 -5.05
CA ARG A 86 8.38 -0.85 -4.82
C ARG A 86 7.35 -0.16 -5.70
N CYS A 87 7.22 -0.56 -6.97
CA CYS A 87 6.15 -0.09 -7.85
C CYS A 87 4.75 -0.44 -7.29
N ALA A 88 4.56 -1.64 -6.74
CA ALA A 88 3.29 -1.99 -6.12
C ALA A 88 3.00 -1.15 -4.85
N SER A 89 4.01 -0.92 -4.00
CA SER A 89 3.88 -0.05 -2.83
C SER A 89 3.52 1.39 -3.21
N VAL A 90 4.31 2.00 -4.10
CA VAL A 90 4.07 3.37 -4.60
C VAL A 90 2.73 3.47 -5.31
N GLY A 91 2.40 2.50 -6.15
CA GLY A 91 1.12 2.44 -6.85
C GLY A 91 -0.06 2.36 -5.89
N SER A 92 0.07 1.66 -4.75
CA SER A 92 -0.99 1.61 -3.75
C SER A 92 -1.29 2.99 -3.15
N GLU A 93 -0.28 3.86 -2.96
CA GLU A 93 -0.45 5.16 -2.30
C GLU A 93 -1.47 6.07 -2.99
N VAL A 94 -1.58 5.95 -4.31
CA VAL A 94 -2.47 6.81 -5.12
C VAL A 94 -3.88 6.26 -5.31
N VAL A 95 -4.17 5.03 -4.86
CA VAL A 95 -5.48 4.41 -5.10
C VAL A 95 -6.61 5.05 -4.29
N LEU A 96 -6.42 5.29 -2.98
CA LEU A 96 -7.46 5.93 -2.17
C LEU A 96 -7.72 7.39 -2.59
N PRO A 97 -6.70 8.23 -2.84
CA PRO A 97 -6.91 9.56 -3.43
C PRO A 97 -7.70 9.49 -4.74
N ALA A 98 -7.34 8.58 -5.65
CA ALA A 98 -8.05 8.42 -6.91
C ALA A 98 -9.52 8.00 -6.74
N ILE A 99 -9.85 7.23 -5.69
CA ILE A 99 -11.24 6.87 -5.36
C ILE A 99 -11.98 8.08 -4.80
N ALA A 100 -11.37 8.82 -3.87
CA ALA A 100 -11.96 10.01 -3.27
C ALA A 100 -12.31 11.06 -4.33
N ASP A 101 -11.45 11.27 -5.33
CA ASP A 101 -11.70 12.19 -6.44
C ASP A 101 -12.88 11.78 -7.35
N ARG A 102 -13.38 10.53 -7.24
CA ARG A 102 -14.41 9.94 -8.11
C ARG A 102 -15.75 9.74 -7.42
N VAL A 103 -15.88 10.11 -6.16
CA VAL A 103 -17.10 9.99 -5.38
C VAL A 103 -17.46 11.30 -4.71
N ASP A 104 -18.75 11.47 -4.43
CA ASP A 104 -19.23 12.61 -3.67
C ASP A 104 -19.06 12.33 -2.17
N GLY A 105 -18.29 13.19 -1.50
CA GLY A 105 -17.97 13.06 -0.08
C GLY A 105 -16.76 12.17 0.21
N GLU A 106 -16.40 12.07 1.48
CA GLU A 106 -15.24 11.29 1.92
C GLU A 106 -15.58 9.79 1.99
N PRO A 107 -14.86 8.90 1.27
CA PRO A 107 -15.03 7.46 1.42
C PRO A 107 -14.60 6.98 2.82
N THR A 108 -15.47 6.26 3.53
CA THR A 108 -15.19 5.69 4.86
C THR A 108 -15.28 4.17 4.84
N GLY A 109 -14.59 3.51 5.77
CA GLY A 109 -14.60 2.04 5.87
C GLY A 109 -13.86 1.34 4.71
N ILE A 110 -12.97 2.06 4.02
CA ILE A 110 -12.23 1.53 2.87
C ILE A 110 -10.73 1.51 3.20
N GLY A 111 -10.11 0.34 3.02
CA GLY A 111 -8.67 0.12 3.18
C GLY A 111 -7.99 -0.12 1.84
N LYS A 112 -6.64 -0.13 1.87
CA LYS A 112 -5.82 -0.58 0.75
C LYS A 112 -4.67 -1.46 1.22
N GLY A 113 -4.25 -2.37 0.34
CA GLY A 113 -3.12 -3.27 0.60
C GLY A 113 -2.36 -3.62 -0.67
N VAL A 114 -1.23 -4.28 -0.49
CA VAL A 114 -0.51 -4.97 -1.56
C VAL A 114 -0.45 -6.44 -1.20
N CYS A 115 -0.90 -7.30 -2.11
CA CYS A 115 -0.94 -8.74 -1.90
C CYS A 115 -0.17 -9.47 -3.01
N GLY A 116 0.49 -10.56 -2.67
CA GLY A 116 1.07 -11.50 -3.62
C GLY A 116 0.06 -12.59 -3.99
N VAL A 117 -0.17 -12.78 -5.27
CA VAL A 117 -1.03 -13.82 -5.84
C VAL A 117 -0.26 -14.63 -6.88
N SER A 118 -0.87 -15.68 -7.42
CA SER A 118 -0.20 -16.62 -8.35
C SER A 118 0.45 -15.96 -9.57
N PHE A 119 -0.10 -14.85 -10.05
CA PHE A 119 0.42 -14.09 -11.20
C PHE A 119 1.21 -12.83 -10.82
N GLY A 120 1.56 -12.64 -9.54
CA GLY A 120 2.42 -11.55 -9.05
C GLY A 120 1.75 -10.65 -8.03
N LEU A 121 2.25 -9.43 -7.87
CA LEU A 121 1.72 -8.47 -6.90
C LEU A 121 0.53 -7.71 -7.46
N VAL A 122 -0.50 -7.54 -6.63
CA VAL A 122 -1.70 -6.76 -6.92
C VAL A 122 -1.93 -5.74 -5.80
N ILE A 123 -2.67 -4.68 -6.11
CA ILE A 123 -3.20 -3.76 -5.09
C ILE A 123 -4.60 -4.24 -4.74
N THR A 124 -4.91 -4.34 -3.45
CA THR A 124 -6.28 -4.61 -2.98
C THR A 124 -6.89 -3.35 -2.37
N VAL A 125 -8.19 -3.18 -2.55
CA VAL A 125 -9.03 -2.17 -1.91
C VAL A 125 -10.10 -2.91 -1.13
N SER A 126 -10.13 -2.75 0.18
CA SER A 126 -11.02 -3.53 1.05
C SER A 126 -12.19 -2.68 1.54
N ALA A 127 -13.41 -3.07 1.20
CA ALA A 127 -14.62 -2.58 1.85
C ALA A 127 -14.77 -3.32 3.18
N THR A 128 -14.53 -2.64 4.30
CA THR A 128 -14.36 -3.27 5.61
C THR A 128 -15.51 -2.95 6.57
N THR A 129 -16.22 -3.99 6.99
CA THR A 129 -17.20 -3.92 8.07
C THR A 129 -16.53 -4.33 9.38
N THR A 130 -16.62 -3.46 10.38
CA THR A 130 -16.07 -3.69 11.72
C THR A 130 -17.19 -4.05 12.66
N ARG A 131 -17.01 -5.15 13.41
CA ARG A 131 -17.90 -5.59 14.48
C ARG A 131 -17.23 -5.51 15.84
N ASP A 132 -18.03 -5.25 16.87
CA ASP A 132 -17.59 -5.39 18.26
C ASP A 132 -17.59 -6.86 18.71
N ARG A 133 -17.24 -7.07 19.99
CA ARG A 133 -17.17 -8.38 20.62
C ARG A 133 -18.51 -9.14 20.68
N ASP A 134 -19.63 -8.41 20.62
CA ASP A 134 -20.98 -8.96 20.70
C ASP A 134 -21.55 -9.21 19.28
N GLY A 135 -20.77 -8.91 18.25
CA GLY A 135 -21.15 -9.08 16.84
C GLY A 135 -21.96 -7.92 16.28
N ALA A 136 -22.15 -6.82 17.02
CA ALA A 136 -22.82 -5.64 16.51
C ALA A 136 -21.90 -4.86 15.57
N VAL A 137 -22.46 -4.33 14.48
CA VAL A 137 -21.71 -3.51 13.51
C VAL A 137 -21.43 -2.15 14.14
N VAL A 138 -20.14 -1.81 14.24
CA VAL A 138 -19.67 -0.51 14.77
C VAL A 138 -19.17 0.44 13.67
N SER A 139 -18.81 -0.10 12.51
CA SER A 139 -18.44 0.69 11.33
C SER A 139 -18.69 -0.13 10.08
N GLU A 140 -19.13 0.53 9.01
CA GLU A 140 -19.31 -0.08 7.71
C GLU A 140 -18.88 0.90 6.60
N PRO A 141 -18.59 0.39 5.39
CA PRO A 141 -18.25 1.24 4.25
C PRO A 141 -19.46 2.08 3.82
N ASN A 142 -19.23 3.37 3.55
CA ASN A 142 -20.30 4.25 3.04
C ASN A 142 -20.55 4.11 1.53
N LEU A 143 -19.77 3.26 0.85
CA LEU A 143 -19.96 2.90 -0.55
C LEU A 143 -20.34 1.43 -0.67
N SER A 144 -21.33 1.14 -1.51
CA SER A 144 -21.59 -0.25 -1.91
C SER A 144 -20.38 -0.81 -2.65
N VAL A 145 -20.15 -2.11 -2.53
CA VAL A 145 -18.99 -2.74 -3.19
C VAL A 145 -19.06 -2.60 -4.70
N GLU A 146 -20.25 -2.62 -5.29
CA GLU A 146 -20.42 -2.40 -6.72
C GLU A 146 -20.02 -0.97 -7.13
N ARG A 147 -20.40 0.04 -6.33
CA ARG A 147 -19.94 1.41 -6.56
C ARG A 147 -18.43 1.53 -6.40
N LEU A 148 -17.86 0.91 -5.37
CA LEU A 148 -16.42 0.89 -5.10
C LEU A 148 -15.64 0.25 -6.24
N VAL A 149 -16.11 -0.88 -6.78
CA VAL A 149 -15.56 -1.51 -7.99
C VAL A 149 -15.59 -0.56 -9.18
N GLY A 150 -16.69 0.16 -9.37
CA GLY A 150 -16.85 1.11 -10.48
C GLY A 150 -15.89 2.30 -10.43
N VAL A 151 -15.56 2.81 -9.23
CA VAL A 151 -14.67 3.96 -9.07
C VAL A 151 -13.21 3.59 -8.89
N THR A 152 -12.92 2.39 -8.39
CA THR A 152 -11.54 1.92 -8.18
C THR A 152 -10.82 1.77 -9.53
N PRO A 153 -9.62 2.35 -9.72
CA PRO A 153 -8.85 2.19 -10.94
C PRO A 153 -8.68 0.72 -11.33
N ALA A 154 -8.82 0.36 -12.60
CA ALA A 154 -8.59 -1.03 -13.04
C ALA A 154 -7.12 -1.47 -12.91
N THR A 155 -6.21 -0.50 -13.01
CA THR A 155 -4.75 -0.66 -12.99
C THR A 155 -4.10 0.65 -12.55
N VAL A 156 -2.96 0.55 -11.87
CA VAL A 156 -2.03 1.65 -11.61
C VAL A 156 -0.75 1.44 -12.41
N SER A 157 -0.34 2.42 -13.21
CA SER A 157 0.99 2.46 -13.82
C SER A 157 1.95 3.15 -12.85
N ALA A 158 2.82 2.38 -12.20
CA ALA A 158 3.78 2.91 -11.26
C ALA A 158 5.20 2.85 -11.85
N THR A 159 5.86 4.00 -11.88
CA THR A 159 7.26 4.15 -12.28
C THR A 159 8.07 4.54 -11.07
N ILE A 160 9.17 3.84 -10.82
CA ILE A 160 10.17 4.26 -9.85
C ILE A 160 11.44 4.70 -10.58
N ALA A 161 12.06 5.77 -10.08
CA ALA A 161 13.39 6.20 -10.49
C ALA A 161 14.35 6.01 -9.31
N PHE A 162 15.47 5.32 -9.52
CA PHE A 162 16.49 5.09 -8.49
C PHE A 162 17.87 4.97 -9.14
N ASP A 163 18.85 5.71 -8.65
CA ASP A 163 20.23 5.67 -9.14
C ASP A 163 20.35 5.81 -10.68
N GLY A 164 19.63 6.80 -11.25
CA GLY A 164 19.59 7.06 -12.69
C GLY A 164 18.86 6.00 -13.52
N ARG A 165 18.25 4.99 -12.89
CA ARG A 165 17.49 3.92 -13.53
C ARG A 165 16.00 4.12 -13.32
N GLU A 166 15.21 3.72 -14.31
CA GLU A 166 13.76 3.71 -14.20
C GLU A 166 13.22 2.29 -14.35
N HIS A 167 12.17 1.98 -13.58
CA HIS A 167 11.43 0.74 -13.73
C HIS A 167 9.93 1.04 -13.64
N THR A 168 9.17 0.57 -14.63
CA THR A 168 7.72 0.77 -14.69
C THR A 168 7.00 -0.56 -14.57
N ARG A 169 5.93 -0.59 -13.77
CA ARG A 169 5.03 -1.74 -13.66
C ARG A 169 3.57 -1.31 -13.67
N HIS A 170 2.77 -2.02 -14.46
CA HIS A 170 1.31 -1.96 -14.38
C HIS A 170 0.80 -2.93 -13.32
N VAL A 171 0.23 -2.39 -12.25
CA VAL A 171 -0.26 -3.16 -11.11
C VAL A 171 -1.78 -3.20 -11.16
N PRO A 172 -2.40 -4.38 -11.31
CA PRO A 172 -3.86 -4.46 -11.30
C PRO A 172 -4.40 -4.19 -9.89
N VAL A 173 -5.60 -3.61 -9.82
CA VAL A 173 -6.28 -3.31 -8.55
C VAL A 173 -7.55 -4.14 -8.45
N PHE A 174 -7.76 -4.76 -7.29
CA PHE A 174 -8.93 -5.57 -6.97
C PHE A 174 -9.64 -5.01 -5.75
N VAL A 175 -10.95 -5.11 -5.74
CA VAL A 175 -11.82 -4.74 -4.63
C VAL A 175 -12.29 -6.02 -3.93
N GLU A 176 -12.12 -6.08 -2.62
CA GLU A 176 -12.54 -7.17 -1.76
C GLU A 176 -13.46 -6.69 -0.64
N GLU A 177 -14.27 -7.59 -0.12
CA GLU A 177 -15.02 -7.41 1.12
C GLU A 177 -14.20 -7.99 2.26
N SER A 178 -14.15 -7.29 3.38
CA SER A 178 -13.46 -7.74 4.57
C SER A 178 -14.32 -7.49 5.80
N GLU A 179 -14.17 -8.36 6.78
CA GLU A 179 -14.80 -8.24 8.07
C GLU A 179 -13.73 -8.30 9.16
N VAL A 180 -13.80 -7.39 10.13
CA VAL A 180 -12.88 -7.36 11.28
C VAL A 180 -13.70 -7.31 12.56
N SER A 181 -13.41 -8.21 13.50
CA SER A 181 -14.01 -8.21 14.84
C SER A 181 -12.96 -7.86 15.88
N TYR A 182 -13.28 -6.95 16.80
CA TYR A 182 -12.44 -6.69 17.97
C TYR A 182 -12.85 -7.62 19.13
N LEU A 183 -11.84 -8.21 19.79
CA LEU A 183 -11.99 -9.08 20.97
C LEU A 183 -12.06 -8.26 22.27
#